data_AF-A0A8S9TY43-F1
#
_entry.id   AF-A0A8S9TY43-F1
#
_cell.length_a   1.000
_cell.length_b   1.000
_cell.length_c   1.000
_cell.angle_alpha   90.00
_cell.angle_beta   90.00
_cell.angle_gamma   90.00
#
_symmetry.space_group_name_H-M   'P 1'
#
loop_
_entity.id
_entity.type
_entity.pdbx_description
1 polymer ?
#
loop_
_entity_poly.entity_id
_entity_poly.type
_entity_poly.pdbx_seq_one_letter_code
_entity_poly.pdbx_strand_id
1 'polypeptide(L)'
;MDEAEVMCDWCGAPVCGWKRYGFELQEAGCRLQVKLSRRRRGNGAVRQALCRLYLYLKSGSMQGDVPECVKRQLHTVWPDAEKVNIL
;
A
#
# COMPACT_ATOMS: atom_id res chain seq x y z
N MET A 1 -0.51 34.34 -1.48
CA MET A 1 -0.66 33.45 -0.31
C MET A 1 0.01 32.16 -0.74
N ASP A 2 1.29 32.02 -0.44
CA ASP A 2 2.07 30.85 -0.85
C ASP A 2 1.50 29.64 -0.10
N GLU A 3 0.78 28.78 -0.81
CA GLU A 3 0.40 27.47 -0.30
C GLU A 3 1.69 26.69 -0.09
N ALA A 4 2.20 26.71 1.14
CA ALA A 4 3.33 25.87 1.53
C ALA A 4 2.98 24.43 1.15
N GLU A 5 3.71 23.89 0.19
CA GLU A 5 3.42 22.59 -0.39
C GLU A 5 3.53 21.53 0.72
N VAL A 6 2.40 20.91 1.10
CA VAL A 6 2.38 19.97 2.22
C VAL A 6 3.16 18.71 1.85
N MET A 7 4.35 18.61 2.41
CA MET A 7 5.28 17.49 2.23
C MET A 7 4.76 16.23 2.91
N CYS A 8 5.01 15.08 2.31
CA CYS A 8 4.73 13.81 2.96
C CYS A 8 5.74 13.56 4.08
N ASP A 9 5.24 13.41 5.31
CA ASP A 9 6.06 13.18 6.53
C ASP A 9 6.96 11.94 6.46
N TRP A 10 6.65 11.00 5.56
CA TRP A 10 7.36 9.71 5.46
C TRP A 10 8.40 9.64 4.35
N CYS A 11 8.26 10.43 3.29
CA CYS A 11 9.21 10.37 2.16
C CYS A 11 9.69 11.75 1.71
N GLY A 12 9.29 12.84 2.37
CA GLY A 12 9.73 14.19 2.05
C GLY A 12 9.41 14.62 0.62
N ALA A 13 8.33 14.09 0.03
CA ALA A 13 7.89 14.48 -1.32
C ALA A 13 6.53 15.19 -1.24
N PRO A 14 6.30 16.26 -2.01
CA PRO A 14 5.03 16.99 -1.99
C PRO A 14 3.88 16.14 -2.56
N VAL A 15 4.15 15.45 -3.67
CA VAL A 15 3.26 14.43 -4.26
C VAL A 15 3.92 13.06 -4.11
N CYS A 16 3.73 12.45 -2.94
CA CYS A 16 4.30 11.14 -2.67
C CYS A 16 3.59 10.02 -3.45
N GLY A 17 4.23 8.84 -3.50
CA GLY A 17 3.68 7.68 -4.20
C GLY A 17 2.27 7.30 -3.76
N TRP A 18 1.95 7.45 -2.47
CA TRP A 18 0.59 7.18 -1.97
C TRP A 18 -0.42 8.22 -2.45
N LYS A 19 -0.09 9.52 -2.42
CA LYS A 19 -0.98 10.55 -2.99
C LYS A 19 -1.26 10.29 -4.47
N ARG A 20 -0.26 9.80 -5.22
CA ARG A 20 -0.36 9.61 -6.67
C ARG A 20 -1.10 8.34 -7.10
N TYR A 21 -0.91 7.23 -6.39
CA TYR A 21 -1.41 5.91 -6.81
C TYR A 21 -2.30 5.23 -5.77
N GLY A 22 -2.57 5.89 -4.63
CA GLY A 22 -3.24 5.29 -3.49
C GLY A 22 -4.66 4.85 -3.81
N PHE A 23 -5.37 5.59 -4.67
CA PHE A 23 -6.73 5.25 -5.08
C PHE A 23 -6.77 3.92 -5.86
N GLU A 24 -5.92 3.76 -6.87
CA GLU A 24 -5.83 2.54 -7.67
C GLU A 24 -5.40 1.34 -6.81
N LEU A 25 -4.48 1.57 -5.85
CA LEU A 25 -4.05 0.55 -4.90
C LEU A 25 -5.19 0.14 -3.96
N GLN A 26 -6.02 1.08 -3.49
CA GLN A 26 -7.20 0.80 -2.67
C GLN A 26 -8.24 -0.03 -3.41
N GLU A 27 -8.62 0.38 -4.62
CA GLU A 27 -9.57 -0.38 -5.44
C GLU A 27 -9.07 -1.81 -5.72
N ALA A 28 -7.81 -1.94 -6.16
CA ALA A 28 -7.23 -3.24 -6.42
C ALA A 28 -7.14 -4.10 -5.15
N GLY A 29 -6.81 -3.48 -4.03
CA GLY A 29 -6.67 -4.13 -2.74
C GLY A 29 -7.98 -4.70 -2.22
N CYS A 30 -9.10 -3.96 -2.33
CA CYS A 30 -10.44 -4.46 -1.99
C CYS A 30 -10.79 -5.72 -2.80
N ARG A 31 -10.52 -5.69 -4.12
CA ARG A 31 -10.78 -6.84 -5.01
C ARG A 31 -9.87 -8.04 -4.66
N LEU A 32 -8.60 -7.79 -4.33
CA LEU A 32 -7.65 -8.81 -3.92
C LEU A 32 -8.03 -9.44 -2.57
N GLN A 33 -8.43 -8.64 -1.59
CA GLN A 33 -8.82 -9.12 -0.27
C GLN A 33 -9.98 -10.13 -0.35
N VAL A 34 -11.00 -9.84 -1.16
CA VAL A 34 -12.13 -10.77 -1.40
C VAL A 34 -11.66 -12.08 -2.04
N LYS A 35 -10.72 -12.02 -3.01
CA LYS A 35 -10.20 -13.22 -3.68
C LYS A 35 -9.28 -14.04 -2.78
N LEU A 36 -8.47 -13.37 -1.96
CA LEU A 36 -7.46 -13.99 -1.10
C LEU A 36 -8.06 -14.54 0.19
N SER A 37 -9.08 -13.89 0.76
CA SER A 37 -9.83 -14.42 1.91
C SER A 37 -10.48 -15.77 1.57
N ARG A 38 -11.06 -15.93 0.38
CA ARG A 38 -11.58 -17.21 -0.14
C ARG A 38 -10.52 -18.30 -0.23
N ARG A 39 -9.24 -17.93 -0.33
CA ARG A 39 -8.09 -18.85 -0.36
C ARG A 39 -7.36 -18.95 0.99
N ARG A 40 -7.97 -18.44 2.08
CA ARG A 40 -7.38 -18.38 3.43
C ARG A 40 -5.99 -17.71 3.47
N ARG A 41 -5.78 -16.70 2.61
CA ARG A 41 -4.55 -15.88 2.61
C ARG A 41 -4.82 -14.57 3.38
N GLY A 42 -3.89 -14.17 4.22
CA GLY A 42 -3.99 -12.97 5.04
C GLY A 42 -3.60 -11.69 4.32
N ASN A 43 -3.75 -10.57 5.03
CA ASN A 43 -3.46 -9.21 4.54
C ASN A 43 -2.01 -9.02 4.07
N GLY A 44 -1.05 -9.76 4.62
CA GLY A 44 0.34 -9.75 4.10
C GLY A 44 0.44 -10.11 2.61
N ALA A 45 -0.39 -11.05 2.13
CA ALA A 45 -0.43 -11.40 0.71
C ALA A 45 -1.08 -10.30 -0.15
N VAL A 46 -2.07 -9.59 0.39
CA VAL A 46 -2.66 -8.40 -0.25
C VAL A 46 -1.59 -7.32 -0.39
N ARG A 47 -0.88 -6.99 0.70
CA ARG A 47 0.18 -5.96 0.69
C ARG A 47 1.30 -6.30 -0.30
N GLN A 48 1.77 -7.54 -0.36
CA GLN A 48 2.79 -7.95 -1.35
C GLN A 48 2.32 -7.76 -2.80
N ALA A 49 1.08 -8.13 -3.12
CA ALA A 49 0.52 -7.92 -4.45
C ALA A 49 0.41 -6.42 -4.78
N LEU A 50 -0.01 -5.60 -3.82
CA LEU A 50 -0.12 -4.15 -3.99
C LEU A 50 1.24 -3.46 -4.12
N CYS A 51 2.27 -3.91 -3.42
CA CYS A 51 3.64 -3.43 -3.62
C CYS A 51 4.10 -3.65 -5.07
N ARG A 52 3.84 -4.83 -5.64
CA ARG A 52 4.18 -5.13 -7.04
C ARG A 52 3.37 -4.30 -8.03
N LEU A 53 2.08 -4.10 -7.74
CA LEU A 53 1.20 -3.25 -8.56
C LEU A 53 1.69 -1.80 -8.55
N TYR A 54 2.06 -1.26 -7.38
CA TYR A 54 2.63 0.08 -7.27
C TYR A 54 3.88 0.26 -8.14
N LEU A 55 4.82 -0.69 -8.08
CA LEU A 55 6.05 -0.63 -8.90
C LEU A 55 5.72 -0.63 -10.39
N TYR A 56 4.74 -1.46 -10.79
CA TYR A 56 4.31 -1.56 -12.17
C TYR A 56 3.64 -0.26 -12.64
N LEU A 57 2.74 0.33 -11.85
CA LEU A 57 2.12 1.62 -12.17
C LEU A 57 3.13 2.76 -12.24
N LYS A 58 4.19 2.72 -11.41
CA LYS A 58 5.23 3.75 -11.36
C LYS A 58 6.23 3.65 -12.51
N SER A 59 6.63 2.45 -12.88
CA SER A 59 7.83 2.21 -13.70
C SER A 59 7.67 1.18 -14.82
N GLY A 60 6.51 0.54 -14.93
CA GLY A 60 6.29 -0.61 -15.84
C GLY A 60 6.97 -1.91 -15.37
N SER A 61 7.72 -1.89 -14.27
CA SER A 61 8.40 -3.06 -13.69
C SER A 61 7.71 -3.54 -12.42
N MET A 62 7.66 -4.86 -12.20
CA MET A 62 7.19 -5.43 -10.93
C MET A 62 8.29 -5.54 -9.87
N GLN A 63 9.52 -5.13 -10.20
CA GLN A 63 10.71 -5.21 -9.33
C GLN A 63 11.18 -3.82 -8.90
N GLY A 64 11.84 -3.76 -7.74
CA GLY A 64 12.41 -2.55 -7.18
C GLY A 64 11.91 -2.26 -5.76
N ASP A 65 12.39 -1.15 -5.20
CA ASP A 65 12.08 -0.74 -3.84
C ASP A 65 10.83 0.11 -3.75
N VAL A 66 9.89 -0.33 -2.92
CA VAL A 66 8.68 0.44 -2.60
C VAL A 66 9.01 1.46 -1.50
N PRO A 67 8.73 2.76 -1.69
CA PRO A 67 8.95 3.78 -0.68
C PRO A 67 8.19 3.50 0.61
N GLU A 68 8.78 3.92 1.73
CA GLU A 68 8.24 3.67 3.07
C GLU A 68 6.85 4.28 3.28
N CYS A 69 6.58 5.45 2.68
CA CYS A 69 5.27 6.10 2.73
C CYS A 69 4.15 5.20 2.16
N VAL A 70 4.43 4.48 1.08
CA VAL A 70 3.48 3.55 0.46
C VAL A 70 3.34 2.31 1.34
N LYS A 71 4.46 1.72 1.81
CA LYS A 71 4.43 0.54 2.68
C LYS A 71 3.60 0.79 3.95
N ARG A 72 3.80 1.93 4.62
CA ARG A 72 3.07 2.31 5.83
C ARG A 72 1.59 2.44 5.58
N GLN A 73 1.19 3.13 4.50
CA GLN A 73 -0.21 3.28 4.16
C GLN A 73 -0.86 1.93 3.81
N LEU A 74 -0.17 1.05 3.08
CA LEU A 74 -0.64 -0.32 2.84
C LEU A 74 -0.81 -1.10 4.15
N HIS A 75 0.08 -0.92 5.12
CA HIS A 75 -0.05 -1.52 6.45
C HIS A 75 -1.22 -0.95 7.26
N THR A 76 -1.48 0.35 7.18
CA THR A 76 -2.64 0.99 7.82
C THR A 76 -3.96 0.46 7.26
N VAL A 77 -4.07 0.32 5.94
CA VAL A 77 -5.30 -0.13 5.28
C VAL A 77 -5.51 -1.64 5.39
N TRP A 78 -4.44 -2.44 5.29
CA TRP A 78 -4.48 -3.90 5.47
C TRP A 78 -3.53 -4.32 6.58
N PRO A 79 -3.92 -4.16 7.86
CA PRO A 79 -3.06 -4.53 8.99
C PRO A 79 -2.81 -6.03 9.04
N ASP A 80 -1.77 -6.46 9.75
CA ASP A 80 -1.62 -7.87 10.09
C ASP A 80 -2.78 -8.32 10.98
N ALA A 81 -3.17 -9.60 10.85
CA ALA A 81 -4.12 -10.17 11.79
C ALA A 81 -3.48 -10.08 13.18
N GLU A 82 -4.15 -9.43 14.13
CA GLU A 82 -3.73 -9.50 15.53
C GLU A 82 -3.62 -10.99 15.89
N LYS A 83 -2.43 -11.40 16.34
CA LYS A 83 -2.28 -12.71 16.97
C LYS A 83 -3.11 -12.63 18.23
N VAL A 84 -4.36 -13.12 18.17
CA VAL A 84 -5.12 -13.40 19.39
C VAL A 84 -4.35 -14.52 20.10
N ASN A 85 -3.49 -14.15 21.05
CA ASN A 85 -2.92 -15.08 22.00
C ASN A 85 -4.08 -15.55 22.88
N ILE A 86 -4.67 -16.68 22.51
CA ILE A 86 -5.51 -17.44 23.43
C ILE A 86 -4.52 -18.08 24.42
N LEU A 87 -4.37 -17.45 25.59
CA LEU A 87 -3.76 -18.07 26.76
C LEU A 87 -4.74 -19.08 27.39
#